data_AF-A0A0D5LZP1-F1
#
_entry.id   AF-A0A0D5LZP1-F1
#
_cell.length_a   1.000
_cell.length_b   1.000
_cell.length_c   1.000
_cell.angle_alpha   90.00
_cell.angle_beta   90.00
_cell.angle_gamma   90.00
#
_symmetry.space_group_name_H-M   'P 1'
#
loop_
_entity.id
_entity.type
_entity.pdbx_description
1 polymer ?
#
loop_
_entity_poly.entity_id
_entity_poly.type
_entity_poly.pdbx_seq_one_letter_code
_entity_poly.pdbx_strand_id
1 'polypeptide(L)'
;MIHQRGFSLIEALIALVVLSVGLLGVAAMQLKALQSANAGYQRSVASVAAVDAQERLWAEWARDDVNGCADIDIEPAWEADWFSDRDSYPLRNVDKEGSGIQYEGNCEFTIEIDLGSRPGDAESNVFTYIFRLPNLGEGSDDE
;
A
#
# COMPACT_ATOMS: atom_id res chain seq x y z
N MET A 1 35.85 58.17 -4.46
CA MET A 1 34.44 58.21 -4.02
C MET A 1 33.66 57.18 -4.82
N ILE A 2 33.25 56.08 -4.19
CA ILE A 2 32.47 55.02 -4.84
C ILE A 2 31.02 55.51 -4.89
N HIS A 3 30.50 55.77 -6.09
CA HIS A 3 29.10 56.16 -6.29
C HIS A 3 28.19 54.94 -6.07
N GLN A 4 27.32 54.99 -5.06
CA GLN A 4 26.26 53.98 -4.89
C GLN A 4 25.23 54.14 -6.01
N ARG A 5 25.14 53.14 -6.89
CA ARG A 5 24.08 53.07 -7.90
C ARG A 5 22.83 52.54 -7.20
N GLY A 6 21.80 53.38 -7.09
CA GLY A 6 20.50 52.99 -6.54
C GLY A 6 19.82 51.94 -7.43
N PHE A 7 19.15 50.97 -6.80
CA PHE A 7 18.37 49.94 -7.46
C PHE A 7 17.29 50.57 -8.36
N SER A 8 17.15 50.07 -9.59
CA SER A 8 16.07 50.48 -10.47
C SER A 8 14.77 49.76 -10.11
N LEU A 9 13.61 50.41 -10.28
CA LEU A 9 12.29 49.78 -10.05
C LEU A 9 12.09 48.52 -10.91
N ILE A 10 12.69 48.50 -12.11
CA ILE A 10 12.65 47.33 -12.99
C ILE A 10 13.44 46.14 -12.42
N GLU A 11 14.52 46.41 -11.69
CA GLU A 11 15.38 45.39 -11.09
C GLU A 11 14.65 44.68 -9.94
N ALA A 12 13.92 45.45 -9.12
CA ALA A 12 13.06 44.90 -8.08
C ALA A 12 11.91 44.05 -8.66
N LEU A 13 11.31 44.49 -9.78
CA LEU A 13 10.25 43.71 -10.46
C LEU A 13 10.79 42.41 -11.03
N ILE A 14 11.97 42.44 -11.67
CA ILE A 14 12.62 41.22 -12.17
C ILE A 14 12.94 40.26 -11.02
N ALA A 15 13.50 40.77 -9.92
CA ALA A 15 13.79 39.95 -8.73
C ALA A 15 12.52 39.28 -8.17
N LEU A 16 11.40 40.01 -8.10
CA LEU A 16 10.14 39.48 -7.63
C LEU A 16 9.57 38.40 -8.56
N VAL A 17 9.73 38.54 -9.88
CA VAL A 17 9.34 37.52 -10.87
C VAL A 17 10.20 36.26 -10.73
N VAL A 18 11.52 36.41 -10.62
CA VAL A 18 12.43 35.27 -10.43
C VAL A 18 12.11 34.53 -9.13
N LEU A 19 11.87 35.27 -8.04
CA LEU A 19 11.53 34.71 -6.74
C LEU A 19 10.18 33.98 -6.77
N SER A 20 9.15 34.56 -7.40
CA SER A 20 7.83 33.93 -7.47
C SER A 20 7.86 32.62 -8.26
N VAL A 21 8.60 32.57 -9.39
CA VAL A 21 8.83 31.34 -10.15
C VAL A 21 9.58 30.30 -9.32
N GLY A 22 10.59 30.72 -8.56
CA GLY A 22 11.32 29.84 -7.64
C GLY A 22 10.41 29.22 -6.57
N LEU A 23 9.54 30.02 -5.95
CA LEU A 23 8.58 29.53 -4.95
C LEU A 23 7.55 28.56 -5.52
N LEU A 24 7.05 28.80 -6.74
CA LEU A 24 6.16 27.86 -7.43
C LEU A 24 6.85 26.51 -7.69
N GLY A 25 8.14 26.53 -8.04
CA GLY A 25 8.95 25.32 -8.17
C GLY A 25 9.04 24.52 -6.87
N VAL A 26 9.26 25.19 -5.74
CA VAL A 26 9.29 24.56 -4.41
C VAL A 26 7.92 23.98 -4.04
N ALA A 27 6.84 24.73 -4.26
CA ALA A 27 5.48 24.25 -3.98
C ALA A 27 5.14 22.99 -4.80
N ALA A 28 5.52 22.96 -6.08
CA ALA A 28 5.35 21.77 -6.92
C ALA A 28 6.12 20.55 -6.40
N MET A 29 7.36 20.75 -5.91
CA MET A 29 8.13 19.67 -5.28
C MET A 29 7.49 19.19 -3.97
N GLN A 30 6.96 20.10 -3.15
CA GLN A 30 6.25 19.73 -1.91
C GLN A 30 5.00 18.89 -2.19
N LEU A 31 4.22 19.26 -3.20
CA LEU A 31 3.05 18.47 -3.61
C LEU A 31 3.44 17.05 -4.06
N LYS A 32 4.52 16.91 -4.85
CA LYS A 32 5.04 15.59 -5.25
C LYS A 32 5.53 14.78 -4.06
N ALA A 33 6.20 15.42 -3.10
CA ALA A 33 6.66 14.76 -1.88
C ALA A 33 5.46 14.24 -1.05
N LEU A 34 4.39 15.03 -0.91
CA LEU A 34 3.16 14.60 -0.23
C LEU A 34 2.48 13.43 -0.95
N GLN A 35 2.40 13.46 -2.29
CA GLN A 35 1.84 12.36 -3.08
C GLN A 35 2.63 11.06 -2.90
N SER A 36 3.95 11.15 -2.86
CA SER A 36 4.85 10.02 -2.62
C SER A 36 4.70 9.47 -1.19
N ALA A 37 4.69 10.35 -0.19
CA ALA A 37 4.48 9.97 1.20
C ALA A 37 3.13 9.26 1.41
N ASN A 38 2.06 9.75 0.77
CA ASN A 38 0.75 9.11 0.84
C ASN A 38 0.72 7.73 0.15
N ALA A 39 1.42 7.57 -0.98
CA ALA A 39 1.55 6.26 -1.63
C ALA A 39 2.33 5.26 -0.76
N GLY A 40 3.41 5.71 -0.12
CA GLY A 40 4.16 4.91 0.85
C GLY A 40 3.30 4.49 2.05
N TYR A 41 2.52 5.42 2.60
CA TYR A 41 1.58 5.13 3.69
C TYR A 41 0.57 4.04 3.31
N GLN A 42 -0.09 4.14 2.15
CA GLN A 42 -1.04 3.13 1.70
C GLN A 42 -0.40 1.74 1.56
N ARG A 43 0.83 1.65 1.03
CA ARG A 43 1.57 0.38 0.97
C ARG A 43 1.94 -0.17 2.36
N SER A 44 2.29 0.70 3.30
CA SER A 44 2.53 0.28 4.69
C SER A 44 1.27 -0.29 5.33
N VAL A 45 0.11 0.34 5.12
CA VAL A 45 -1.17 -0.19 5.61
C VAL A 45 -1.52 -1.52 4.93
N ALA A 46 -1.33 -1.64 3.62
CA ALA A 46 -1.55 -2.88 2.88
C ALA A 46 -0.70 -4.04 3.43
N SER A 47 0.55 -3.75 3.79
CA SER A 47 1.41 -4.72 4.46
C SER A 47 0.86 -5.18 5.80
N VAL A 48 0.25 -4.28 6.59
CA VAL A 48 -0.38 -4.65 7.86
C VAL A 48 -1.61 -5.52 7.60
N ALA A 49 -2.43 -5.19 6.60
CA ALA A 49 -3.59 -5.98 6.21
C ALA A 49 -3.20 -7.40 5.76
N ALA A 50 -2.12 -7.53 4.99
CA ALA A 50 -1.60 -8.83 4.55
C ALA A 50 -1.03 -9.65 5.72
N VAL A 51 -0.33 -9.01 6.66
CA VAL A 51 0.15 -9.69 7.87
C VAL A 51 -1.01 -10.16 8.75
N ASP A 52 -2.08 -9.36 8.91
CA ASP A 52 -3.29 -9.78 9.62
C ASP A 52 -3.96 -11.00 8.96
N ALA A 53 -4.07 -11.02 7.63
CA ALA A 53 -4.54 -12.21 6.91
C ALA A 53 -3.64 -13.43 7.13
N GLN A 54 -2.31 -13.26 7.10
CA GLN A 54 -1.37 -14.33 7.44
C GLN A 54 -1.59 -14.85 8.87
N GLU A 55 -1.76 -13.97 9.85
CA GLU A 55 -2.00 -14.34 11.25
C GLU A 55 -3.31 -15.11 11.42
N ARG A 56 -4.38 -14.70 10.72
CA ARG A 56 -5.65 -15.43 10.68
C ARG A 56 -5.50 -16.82 10.05
N LEU A 57 -4.75 -16.91 8.95
CA LEU A 57 -4.45 -18.19 8.29
C LEU A 57 -3.66 -19.12 9.22
N TRP A 58 -2.67 -18.61 9.97
CA TRP A 58 -1.97 -19.37 11.01
C TRP A 58 -2.89 -19.80 12.16
N ALA A 59 -3.79 -18.92 12.59
CA ALA A 59 -4.72 -19.21 13.69
C ALA A 59 -5.71 -20.32 13.32
N GLU A 60 -6.25 -20.30 12.10
CA GLU A 60 -7.13 -21.37 11.61
C GLU A 60 -6.35 -22.67 11.37
N TRP A 61 -5.14 -22.59 10.81
CA TRP A 61 -4.27 -23.76 10.61
C TRP A 61 -3.93 -24.49 11.91
N ALA A 62 -3.89 -23.79 13.04
CA ALA A 62 -3.60 -24.37 14.35
C ALA A 62 -4.81 -25.07 15.00
N ARG A 63 -5.98 -25.09 14.35
CA ARG A 63 -7.19 -25.72 14.90
C ARG A 63 -7.24 -27.21 14.56
N ASP A 64 -7.71 -28.02 15.50
CA ASP A 64 -7.77 -29.48 15.38
C ASP A 64 -8.77 -29.97 14.31
N ASP A 65 -9.70 -29.13 13.88
CA ASP A 65 -10.77 -29.47 12.93
C ASP A 65 -10.46 -29.12 11.46
N VAL A 66 -9.29 -28.54 11.19
CA VAL A 66 -8.85 -28.18 9.83
C VAL A 66 -8.02 -29.33 9.23
N ASN A 67 -8.49 -29.90 8.12
CA ASN A 67 -7.83 -31.06 7.49
C ASN A 67 -6.68 -30.68 6.56
N GLY A 68 -6.55 -29.39 6.20
CA GLY A 68 -5.43 -28.89 5.41
C GLY A 68 -5.56 -27.42 5.05
N CYS A 69 -4.48 -26.86 4.50
CA CYS A 69 -4.41 -25.44 4.12
C CYS A 69 -5.47 -25.03 3.08
N ALA A 70 -5.98 -25.96 2.28
CA ALA A 70 -7.02 -25.70 1.28
C ALA A 70 -8.40 -25.45 1.90
N ASP A 71 -8.64 -25.89 3.13
CA ASP A 71 -9.93 -25.76 3.81
C ASP A 71 -10.08 -24.44 4.59
N ILE A 72 -8.99 -23.67 4.69
CA ILE A 72 -8.97 -22.42 5.46
C ILE A 72 -9.55 -21.30 4.61
N ASP A 73 -10.73 -20.82 4.99
CA ASP A 73 -11.39 -19.65 4.39
C ASP A 73 -11.52 -18.51 5.41
N ILE A 74 -10.62 -17.53 5.33
CA ILE A 74 -10.64 -16.32 6.17
C ILE A 74 -10.97 -15.05 5.38
N GLU A 75 -11.06 -15.14 4.06
CA GLU A 75 -11.20 -13.99 3.17
C GLU A 75 -12.45 -13.17 3.51
N PRO A 76 -13.66 -13.73 3.71
CA PRO A 76 -14.85 -12.94 4.02
C PRO A 76 -14.72 -12.11 5.31
N ALA A 77 -14.07 -12.66 6.34
CA ALA A 77 -13.87 -11.98 7.61
C ALA A 77 -12.78 -10.90 7.50
N TRP A 78 -11.68 -11.20 6.82
CA TRP A 78 -10.62 -10.25 6.53
C TRP A 78 -11.12 -9.08 5.66
N GLU A 79 -11.89 -9.36 4.62
CA GLU A 79 -12.51 -8.36 3.76
C GLU A 79 -13.44 -7.42 4.53
N ALA A 80 -14.26 -7.96 5.43
CA ALA A 80 -15.16 -7.17 6.25
C ALA A 80 -14.41 -6.14 7.13
N ASP A 81 -13.22 -6.51 7.61
CA ASP A 81 -12.39 -5.70 8.48
C ASP A 81 -11.51 -4.69 7.73
N TRP A 82 -11.11 -4.97 6.48
CA TRP A 82 -10.16 -4.13 5.74
C TRP A 82 -10.76 -3.38 4.54
N PHE A 83 -11.86 -3.86 3.97
CA PHE A 83 -12.40 -3.39 2.68
C PHE A 83 -13.86 -2.93 2.76
N SER A 84 -14.47 -2.88 3.94
CA SER A 84 -15.84 -2.38 4.03
C SER A 84 -15.91 -0.86 3.93
N ASP A 85 -17.01 -0.34 3.37
CA ASP A 85 -17.14 1.06 2.99
C ASP A 85 -17.57 1.93 4.18
N ARG A 86 -16.70 2.05 5.20
CA ARG A 86 -16.91 2.95 6.36
C ARG A 86 -15.77 3.96 6.47
N ASP A 87 -16.09 5.17 6.93
CA ASP A 87 -15.17 6.31 7.06
C ASP A 87 -13.92 6.07 7.96
N SER A 88 -13.77 4.89 8.57
CA SER A 88 -12.73 4.60 9.57
C SER A 88 -11.63 3.65 9.10
N TYR A 89 -11.67 3.16 7.85
CA TYR A 89 -10.69 2.17 7.40
C TYR A 89 -9.37 2.80 6.93
N PRO A 90 -8.23 2.14 7.20
CA PRO A 90 -6.92 2.70 6.93
C PRO A 90 -6.52 2.63 5.45
N LEU A 91 -7.10 1.70 4.67
CA LEU A 91 -6.95 1.59 3.23
C LEU A 91 -7.94 2.53 2.54
N ARG A 92 -7.45 3.42 1.67
CA ARG A 92 -8.29 4.39 0.94
C ARG A 92 -8.26 4.10 -0.55
N ASN A 93 -9.43 4.11 -1.18
CA ASN A 93 -9.57 3.92 -2.63
C ASN A 93 -8.98 2.57 -3.09
N VAL A 94 -9.13 1.54 -2.26
CA VAL A 94 -8.74 0.17 -2.56
C VAL A 94 -9.81 -0.46 -3.45
N ASP A 95 -9.39 -1.22 -4.47
CA ASP A 95 -10.32 -2.00 -5.28
C ASP A 95 -10.50 -3.38 -4.64
N LYS A 96 -11.69 -3.61 -4.12
CA LYS A 96 -12.05 -4.89 -3.50
C LYS A 96 -12.06 -6.01 -4.54
N GLU A 97 -12.52 -5.75 -5.76
CA GLU A 97 -12.67 -6.80 -6.80
C GLU A 97 -11.32 -7.33 -7.28
N GLY A 98 -10.28 -6.49 -7.19
CA GLY A 98 -8.88 -6.85 -7.47
C GLY A 98 -8.07 -7.26 -6.24
N SER A 99 -8.70 -7.42 -5.08
CA SER A 99 -8.04 -7.82 -3.83
C SER A 99 -8.58 -9.17 -3.35
N GLY A 100 -7.72 -9.99 -2.76
CA GLY A 100 -8.12 -11.30 -2.26
C GLY A 100 -6.96 -12.16 -1.82
N ILE A 101 -7.27 -13.38 -1.41
CA ILE A 101 -6.32 -14.37 -0.92
C ILE A 101 -6.41 -15.60 -1.83
N GLN A 102 -5.33 -15.89 -2.54
CA GLN A 102 -5.24 -17.05 -3.43
C GLN A 102 -4.41 -18.16 -2.78
N TYR A 103 -4.93 -19.38 -2.84
CA TYR A 103 -4.19 -20.59 -2.47
C TYR A 103 -3.53 -21.21 -3.70
N GLU A 104 -2.21 -21.32 -3.69
CA GLU A 104 -1.39 -21.76 -4.84
C GLU A 104 -1.01 -23.26 -4.76
N GLY A 105 -1.49 -23.97 -3.74
CA GLY A 105 -1.05 -25.33 -3.42
C GLY A 105 0.14 -25.36 -2.46
N ASN A 106 0.47 -26.53 -1.93
CA ASN A 106 1.61 -26.72 -1.00
C ASN A 106 1.62 -25.77 0.20
N CYS A 107 0.43 -25.40 0.71
CA CYS A 107 0.28 -24.42 1.78
C CYS A 107 0.87 -23.03 1.47
N GLU A 108 1.02 -22.68 0.19
CA GLU A 108 1.43 -21.35 -0.27
C GLU A 108 0.20 -20.48 -0.55
N PHE A 109 0.25 -19.26 -0.03
CA PHE A 109 -0.81 -18.27 -0.17
C PHE A 109 -0.23 -16.98 -0.75
N THR A 110 -0.98 -16.40 -1.69
CA THR A 110 -0.72 -15.08 -2.27
C THR A 110 -1.84 -14.16 -1.83
N ILE A 111 -1.49 -13.07 -1.17
CA ILE A 111 -2.43 -11.99 -0.84
C ILE A 111 -2.19 -10.85 -1.83
N GLU A 112 -3.22 -10.49 -2.57
CA GLU A 112 -3.21 -9.33 -3.46
C GLU A 112 -4.12 -8.24 -2.91
N ILE A 113 -3.62 -7.01 -2.89
CA ILE A 113 -4.38 -5.82 -2.49
C ILE A 113 -4.20 -4.76 -3.57
N ASP A 114 -5.25 -4.49 -4.33
CA ASP A 114 -5.23 -3.42 -5.34
C ASP A 114 -5.47 -2.07 -4.66
N LEU A 115 -4.42 -1.26 -4.55
CA LEU A 115 -4.46 0.06 -3.90
C LEU A 115 -5.06 1.15 -4.79
N GLY A 116 -5.71 0.76 -5.88
CA GLY A 116 -6.33 1.62 -6.87
C GLY A 116 -5.29 2.28 -7.78
N SER A 117 -5.68 2.44 -9.04
CA SER A 117 -4.88 3.19 -10.02
C SER A 117 -5.33 4.65 -10.05
N ARG A 118 -4.38 5.60 -10.06
CA ARG A 118 -4.70 7.01 -10.28
C ARG A 118 -4.87 7.27 -11.78
N PRO A 119 -5.68 8.27 -12.17
CA PRO A 119 -5.77 8.70 -13.57
C PRO A 119 -4.38 9.11 -14.09
N GLY A 120 -3.82 8.33 -15.02
CA GLY A 120 -2.49 8.54 -15.60
C GLY A 120 -1.41 7.56 -15.14
N ASP A 121 -1.71 6.63 -14.24
CA ASP A 121 -0.81 5.53 -13.90
C ASP A 121 -0.78 4.52 -15.05
N ALA A 122 0.42 4.10 -15.47
CA ALA A 122 0.63 3.14 -16.55
C ALA A 122 0.65 1.68 -16.08
N GLU A 123 0.78 1.45 -14.76
CA GLU A 123 0.82 0.14 -14.11
C GLU A 123 -0.26 0.06 -13.03
N SER A 124 -0.84 -1.12 -12.86
CA SER A 124 -1.72 -1.42 -11.73
C SER A 124 -0.93 -1.32 -10.42
N ASN A 125 -1.51 -0.68 -9.40
CA ASN A 125 -0.87 -0.48 -8.10
C ASN A 125 -1.26 -1.61 -7.13
N VAL A 126 -0.91 -2.84 -7.50
CA VAL A 126 -1.19 -4.04 -6.71
C VAL A 126 -0.06 -4.28 -5.71
N PHE A 127 -0.42 -4.49 -4.45
CA PHE A 127 0.48 -4.96 -3.41
C PHE A 127 0.34 -6.48 -3.29
N THR A 128 1.43 -7.21 -3.53
CA THR A 128 1.47 -8.67 -3.45
C THR A 128 2.28 -9.12 -2.25
N TYR A 129 1.73 -10.04 -1.45
CA TYR A 129 2.37 -10.63 -0.30
C TYR A 129 2.23 -12.15 -0.34
N ILE A 130 3.36 -12.85 -0.49
CA ILE A 130 3.39 -14.32 -0.63
C ILE A 130 4.01 -14.91 0.62
N PHE A 131 3.38 -15.95 1.15
CA PHE A 131 3.94 -16.71 2.25
C PHE A 131 3.49 -18.18 2.21
N ARG A 132 4.13 -19.01 3.02
CA ARG A 132 3.85 -20.44 3.07
C ARG A 132 3.69 -20.91 4.51
N LEU A 133 2.62 -21.65 4.77
CA LEU A 133 2.42 -22.38 6.02
C LEU A 133 3.14 -23.75 5.97
N PRO A 134 3.53 -24.31 7.13
CA PRO A 134 4.10 -25.65 7.17
C PRO A 134 3.10 -26.67 6.63
N ASN A 135 3.52 -27.42 5.61
CA ASN A 135 2.80 -28.60 5.20
C ASN A 135 3.18 -29.72 6.16
N LEU A 136 2.34 -29.98 7.16
CA LEU A 136 2.40 -31.21 7.94
C LEU A 136 1.93 -32.29 6.98
N GLY A 137 2.85 -32.82 6.15
CA GLY A 137 2.56 -34.00 5.36
C GLY A 137 1.90 -35.03 6.26
N GLU A 138 0.90 -35.75 5.75
CA GLU A 138 0.35 -36.92 6.45
C GLU A 138 1.53 -37.66 7.07
N GLY A 139 1.53 -37.76 8.41
CA GLY A 139 2.61 -38.40 9.12
C GLY A 139 2.87 -39.74 8.44
N SER A 140 4.09 -39.93 7.93
CA SER A 140 4.54 -41.28 7.72
C SER A 140 4.47 -41.92 9.09
N ASP A 141 3.48 -42.79 9.26
CA ASP A 141 3.48 -43.85 10.26
C ASP A 141 4.75 -44.69 10.01
N ASP A 142 5.89 -44.18 10.44
CA ASP A 142 7.13 -44.95 10.55
C ASP A 142 7.13 -45.59 11.95
N GLU A 143 6.57 -46.80 11.95
CA GLU A 143 6.59 -47.83 13.00
C GLU A 143 8.01 -48.33 13.32
#